data_AF-A0A5C6A632-F1
#
_entry.id   AF-A0A5C6A632-F1
#
_cell.length_a   1.000
_cell.length_b   1.000
_cell.length_c   1.000
_cell.angle_alpha   90.00
_cell.angle_beta   90.00
_cell.angle_gamma   90.00
#
_symmetry.space_group_name_H-M   'P 1'
#
loop_
_entity.id
_entity.type
_entity.pdbx_description
1 polymer ?
#
loop_
_entity_poly.entity_id
_entity_poly.type
_entity_poly.pdbx_seq_one_letter_code
_entity_poly.pdbx_strand_id
1 'polypeptide(L)'
;MSFRPNTRPNAAPQHDVPRPNDGMATSVRGIVLAICSSLILLSPSLWADFPVFRATITNTTDESASPDALHLILFDGADVYDFSLRPPYTVTVIQSDNERIVMLANEEQVQCKLSTSDLMNQAVRVKESATTPELKERWGISAVAESSDDKTYELAYGAFHYQTTTQPAHSRAVAVEFARFADWACRLNILRKLGPPPFGRMTLNEQIAAADQLPQSVTLTYKSDSGEQTFHSTYEFTLDLTDADKRRIESVQEKINTYREVPLKAFP
;
A
#
# COMPACT_ATOMS: atom_id res chain seq x y z
N MET A 1 -19.99 55.66 -2.11
CA MET A 1 -20.94 55.52 -3.23
C MET A 1 -21.71 54.23 -3.03
N SER A 2 -23.03 54.36 -2.90
CA SER A 2 -23.98 53.33 -2.49
C SER A 2 -24.66 52.75 -3.73
N PHE A 3 -24.73 51.42 -3.84
CA PHE A 3 -25.73 50.75 -4.68
C PHE A 3 -26.07 49.37 -4.10
N ARG A 4 -27.32 49.24 -3.61
CA ARG A 4 -28.13 48.01 -3.55
C ARG A 4 -29.38 48.27 -4.40
N PRO A 5 -29.94 47.24 -5.07
CA PRO A 5 -31.17 46.58 -4.58
C PRO A 5 -31.11 45.04 -4.78
N ASN A 6 -31.61 44.16 -3.90
CA ASN A 6 -32.97 43.85 -3.43
C ASN A 6 -33.87 43.13 -4.46
N THR A 7 -34.16 41.84 -4.23
CA THR A 7 -35.52 41.23 -4.25
C THR A 7 -35.49 39.79 -3.68
N ARG A 8 -36.61 39.40 -3.08
CA ARG A 8 -36.87 38.24 -2.18
C ARG A 8 -37.91 37.27 -2.84
N PRO A 9 -38.38 36.18 -2.17
CA PRO A 9 -38.64 34.84 -2.73
C PRO A 9 -40.13 34.49 -2.97
N ASN A 10 -40.39 33.30 -3.50
CA ASN A 10 -41.67 32.57 -3.53
C ASN A 10 -41.38 31.10 -3.92
N ALA A 11 -42.15 30.05 -3.65
CA ALA A 11 -43.14 29.62 -2.66
C ALA A 11 -43.47 28.16 -3.07
N ALA A 12 -43.75 27.28 -2.11
CA ALA A 12 -44.18 25.89 -2.35
C ALA A 12 -45.65 25.78 -2.78
N PRO A 13 -46.10 24.59 -3.21
CA PRO A 13 -47.46 24.17 -2.91
C PRO A 13 -47.54 22.81 -2.19
N GLN A 14 -48.42 22.76 -1.21
CA GLN A 14 -48.99 21.59 -0.54
C GLN A 14 -50.16 21.02 -1.35
N HIS A 15 -50.40 19.71 -1.23
CA HIS A 15 -51.69 19.03 -1.41
C HIS A 15 -51.53 17.57 -0.93
N ASP A 16 -52.57 16.82 -0.58
CA ASP A 16 -53.54 16.92 0.51
C ASP A 16 -53.94 15.46 0.83
N VAL A 17 -54.45 15.19 2.03
CA VAL A 17 -54.72 13.86 2.60
C VAL A 17 -56.06 13.29 2.12
N PRO A 18 -56.27 11.95 2.16
CA PRO A 18 -57.37 11.46 3.00
C PRO A 18 -57.04 10.19 3.82
N ARG A 19 -57.51 10.19 5.08
CA ARG A 19 -57.79 9.06 5.98
C ARG A 19 -59.34 8.93 6.09
N PRO A 20 -59.94 8.00 6.86
CA PRO A 20 -59.54 6.66 7.33
C PRO A 20 -60.67 5.63 7.05
N ASN A 21 -60.51 4.36 7.46
CA ASN A 21 -61.63 3.63 8.05
C ASN A 21 -61.17 2.50 8.97
N ASP A 22 -61.70 2.53 10.20
CA ASP A 22 -61.62 1.48 11.22
C ASP A 22 -62.59 0.33 10.91
N GLY A 23 -62.23 -0.90 11.27
CA GLY A 23 -63.08 -2.08 11.14
C GLY A 23 -62.66 -3.21 12.08
N MET A 24 -63.61 -3.64 12.91
CA MET A 24 -63.49 -4.51 14.09
C MET A 24 -63.06 -5.98 13.88
N ALA A 25 -62.44 -6.52 14.94
CA ALA A 25 -62.65 -7.82 15.60
C ALA A 25 -62.91 -9.11 14.79
N THR A 26 -62.14 -10.19 15.06
CA THR A 26 -62.57 -11.42 15.78
C THR A 26 -61.57 -12.60 15.61
N SER A 27 -61.14 -13.15 16.75
CA SER A 27 -61.10 -14.57 17.16
C SER A 27 -60.73 -15.73 16.18
N VAL A 28 -59.62 -16.41 16.52
CA VAL A 28 -59.43 -17.88 16.69
C VAL A 28 -59.48 -18.80 15.44
N ARG A 29 -58.33 -19.38 15.07
CA ARG A 29 -58.00 -20.85 15.10
C ARG A 29 -56.65 -21.15 14.44
N GLY A 30 -56.00 -22.21 14.93
CA GLY A 30 -54.59 -22.55 14.74
C GLY A 30 -54.07 -22.69 13.31
N ILE A 31 -52.81 -22.28 13.16
CA ILE A 31 -51.88 -22.84 12.18
C ILE A 31 -50.61 -23.17 12.96
N VAL A 32 -50.23 -24.45 12.93
CA VAL A 32 -48.97 -24.97 13.44
C VAL A 32 -47.85 -24.31 12.62
N LEU A 33 -47.17 -23.32 13.20
CA LEU A 33 -46.00 -22.72 12.61
C LEU A 33 -44.81 -23.64 12.92
N ALA A 34 -44.39 -24.42 11.92
CA ALA A 34 -43.10 -25.08 11.96
C ALA A 34 -42.02 -23.98 12.01
N ILE A 35 -41.42 -23.79 13.19
CA ILE A 35 -40.24 -22.96 13.37
C ILE A 35 -39.10 -23.70 12.68
N CYS A 36 -38.88 -23.43 11.40
CA CYS A 36 -37.61 -23.70 10.76
C CYS A 36 -36.57 -22.85 11.49
N SER A 37 -35.95 -23.47 12.49
CA SER A 37 -34.75 -22.98 13.15
C SER A 37 -33.62 -23.08 12.14
N SER A 38 -33.58 -22.14 11.21
CA SER A 38 -32.39 -21.87 10.42
C SER A 38 -31.38 -21.27 11.39
N LEU A 39 -30.62 -22.13 12.06
CA LEU A 39 -29.30 -21.76 12.58
C LEU A 39 -28.51 -21.30 11.35
N ILE A 40 -28.52 -19.99 11.09
CA ILE A 40 -27.44 -19.34 10.38
C ILE A 40 -26.26 -19.55 11.30
N LEU A 41 -25.48 -20.60 11.04
CA LEU A 41 -24.10 -20.65 11.46
C LEU A 41 -23.45 -19.45 10.78
N LEU A 42 -23.42 -18.31 11.48
CA LEU A 42 -22.44 -17.29 11.20
C LEU A 42 -21.11 -17.99 11.44
N SER A 43 -20.50 -18.50 10.37
CA SER A 43 -19.14 -18.99 10.40
C SER A 43 -18.32 -17.89 11.06
N PRO A 44 -17.72 -18.15 12.23
CA PRO A 44 -16.82 -17.18 12.79
C PRO A 44 -15.68 -17.04 11.77
N SER A 45 -15.42 -15.79 11.42
CA SER A 45 -14.22 -15.26 10.80
C SER A 45 -13.96 -15.50 9.30
N LEU A 46 -14.34 -14.47 8.52
CA LEU A 46 -13.48 -13.95 7.44
C LEU A 46 -12.13 -13.55 8.05
N TRP A 47 -11.23 -14.49 8.35
CA TRP A 47 -9.82 -14.12 8.33
C TRP A 47 -9.51 -13.90 6.86
N ALA A 48 -9.03 -12.71 6.49
CA ALA A 48 -8.35 -12.60 5.22
C ALA A 48 -7.19 -13.59 5.28
N ASP A 49 -7.23 -14.65 4.47
CA ASP A 49 -6.08 -15.54 4.30
C ASP A 49 -4.98 -14.70 3.67
N PHE A 50 -4.10 -14.17 4.51
CA PHE A 50 -2.94 -13.45 4.04
C PHE A 50 -2.04 -14.45 3.29
N PRO A 51 -1.72 -14.19 2.01
CA PRO A 51 -0.91 -15.10 1.23
C PRO A 51 0.50 -15.23 1.81
N VAL A 52 1.00 -16.46 1.85
CA VAL A 52 2.39 -16.76 2.19
C VAL A 52 3.18 -16.91 0.90
N PHE A 53 4.17 -16.04 0.69
CA PHE A 53 4.99 -16.06 -0.52
C PHE A 53 6.29 -15.29 -0.29
N ARG A 54 7.22 -15.39 -1.24
CA ARG A 54 8.45 -14.59 -1.26
C ARG A 54 8.61 -13.85 -2.57
N ALA A 55 9.28 -12.70 -2.49
CA ALA A 55 9.75 -11.95 -3.63
C ALA A 55 11.26 -11.68 -3.50
N THR A 56 12.00 -11.80 -4.60
CA THR A 56 13.38 -11.30 -4.69
C THR A 56 13.36 -10.07 -5.58
N ILE A 57 13.98 -8.97 -5.12
CA ILE A 57 14.10 -7.73 -5.91
C ILE A 57 15.58 -7.44 -6.13
N THR A 58 15.97 -7.36 -7.39
CA THR A 58 17.35 -7.02 -7.78
C THR A 58 17.36 -5.63 -8.40
N ASN A 59 18.14 -4.72 -7.83
CA ASN A 59 18.27 -3.34 -8.31
C ASN A 59 19.67 -3.09 -8.89
N THR A 60 19.74 -2.47 -10.06
CA THR A 60 20.97 -2.12 -10.78
C THR A 60 20.84 -0.74 -11.40
N THR A 61 21.94 0.01 -11.45
CA THR A 61 22.08 1.28 -12.18
C THR A 61 22.91 1.04 -13.43
N ASP A 62 22.58 1.73 -14.54
CA ASP A 62 23.19 1.82 -15.89
C ASP A 62 24.46 1.00 -16.24
N GLU A 63 25.45 0.89 -15.35
CA GLU A 63 26.79 0.35 -15.63
C GLU A 63 27.25 -0.74 -14.65
N SER A 64 26.43 -1.11 -13.65
CA SER A 64 26.87 -2.02 -12.59
C SER A 64 26.75 -3.48 -13.02
N ALA A 65 27.88 -4.18 -13.13
CA ALA A 65 27.91 -5.63 -13.39
C ALA A 65 27.38 -6.47 -12.21
N SER A 66 27.21 -5.85 -11.04
CA SER A 66 26.66 -6.47 -9.84
C SER A 66 25.49 -5.64 -9.31
N PRO A 67 24.49 -6.25 -8.66
CA PRO A 67 23.36 -5.48 -8.13
C PRO A 67 23.81 -4.50 -7.05
N ASP A 68 23.30 -3.26 -7.17
CA ASP A 68 23.50 -2.19 -6.19
C ASP A 68 22.72 -2.48 -4.92
N ALA A 69 21.53 -3.06 -5.06
CA ALA A 69 20.76 -3.60 -3.96
C ALA A 69 20.11 -4.94 -4.34
N LEU A 70 20.03 -5.84 -3.37
CA LEU A 70 19.37 -7.13 -3.50
C LEU A 70 18.51 -7.33 -2.26
N HIS A 71 17.22 -7.53 -2.47
CA HIS A 71 16.25 -7.68 -1.40
C HIS A 71 15.57 -9.04 -1.47
N LEU A 72 15.33 -9.63 -0.30
CA LEU A 72 14.45 -10.77 -0.12
C LEU A 72 13.27 -10.33 0.73
N ILE A 73 12.07 -10.38 0.15
CA ILE A 73 10.83 -10.03 0.82
C ILE A 73 10.09 -11.32 1.15
N LEU A 74 9.78 -11.54 2.44
CA LEU A 74 9.02 -12.67 2.91
C LEU A 74 7.67 -12.20 3.42
N PHE A 75 6.59 -12.74 2.87
CA PHE A 75 5.23 -12.52 3.31
C PHE A 75 4.82 -13.74 4.13
N ASP A 76 4.59 -13.56 5.43
CA ASP A 76 4.25 -14.62 6.38
C ASP A 76 3.02 -14.20 7.18
N GLY A 77 1.84 -14.53 6.64
CA GLY A 77 0.58 -14.05 7.18
C GLY A 77 0.49 -12.51 7.12
N ALA A 78 0.13 -11.90 8.24
CA ALA A 78 -0.06 -10.44 8.35
C ALA A 78 1.26 -9.63 8.38
N ASP A 79 2.41 -10.32 8.53
CA ASP A 79 3.72 -9.69 8.66
C ASP A 79 4.53 -9.81 7.36
N VAL A 80 5.25 -8.74 7.01
CA VAL A 80 6.13 -8.69 5.84
C VAL A 80 7.54 -8.34 6.27
N TYR A 81 8.53 -9.09 5.80
CA TYR A 81 9.94 -8.96 6.15
C TYR A 81 10.76 -8.66 4.91
N ASP A 82 11.32 -7.46 4.82
CA ASP A 82 12.25 -7.03 3.77
C ASP A 82 13.69 -7.12 4.28
N PHE A 83 14.45 -8.07 3.76
CA PHE A 83 15.87 -8.26 4.05
C PHE A 83 16.72 -7.63 2.95
N SER A 84 17.54 -6.64 3.32
CA SER A 84 18.64 -6.22 2.45
C SER A 84 19.75 -7.27 2.51
N LEU A 85 20.02 -7.93 1.38
CA LEU A 85 21.05 -8.96 1.24
C LEU A 85 22.42 -8.36 0.86
N ARG A 86 22.54 -7.04 0.87
CA ARG A 86 23.76 -6.26 0.63
C ARG A 86 23.97 -5.29 1.80
N PRO A 87 25.20 -4.82 2.07
CA PRO A 87 25.43 -3.80 3.08
C PRO A 87 24.50 -2.59 2.87
N PRO A 88 23.91 -2.02 3.94
CA PRO A 88 24.22 -2.25 5.37
C PRO A 88 23.47 -3.42 6.04
N TYR A 89 22.92 -4.38 5.28
CA TYR A 89 22.24 -5.58 5.80
C TYR A 89 21.10 -5.27 6.78
N THR A 90 20.26 -4.28 6.45
CA THR A 90 19.10 -3.92 7.26
C THR A 90 17.94 -4.88 7.03
N VAL A 91 17.02 -4.93 8.00
CA VAL A 91 15.74 -5.62 7.86
C VAL A 91 14.62 -4.64 8.18
N THR A 92 13.60 -4.58 7.33
CA THR A 92 12.36 -3.85 7.61
C THR A 92 11.24 -4.85 7.81
N VAL A 93 10.51 -4.75 8.92
CA VAL A 93 9.37 -5.61 9.24
C VAL A 93 8.12 -4.74 9.31
N ILE A 94 7.12 -5.05 8.51
CA ILE A 94 5.79 -4.44 8.58
C ILE A 94 4.89 -5.40 9.34
N GLN A 95 4.40 -4.99 10.50
CA GLN A 95 3.55 -5.81 11.35
C GLN A 95 2.14 -5.26 11.36
N SER A 96 1.27 -5.82 10.50
CA SER A 96 -0.07 -5.27 10.26
C SER A 96 -0.94 -5.34 11.51
N ASP A 97 -0.92 -6.46 12.23
CA ASP A 97 -1.70 -6.66 13.45
C ASP A 97 -1.28 -5.74 14.61
N ASN A 98 -0.02 -5.30 14.60
CA ASN A 98 0.56 -4.42 15.62
C ASN A 98 0.65 -2.95 15.18
N GLU A 99 0.12 -2.62 14.00
CA GLU A 99 0.10 -1.28 13.40
C GLU A 99 1.48 -0.57 13.45
N ARG A 100 2.56 -1.31 13.18
CA ARG A 100 3.92 -0.79 13.29
C ARG A 100 4.85 -1.30 12.20
N ILE A 101 5.88 -0.51 11.94
CA ILE A 101 7.04 -0.88 11.14
C ILE A 101 8.27 -0.90 12.06
N VAL A 102 9.04 -1.98 12.00
CA VAL A 102 10.29 -2.14 12.75
C VAL A 102 11.44 -2.21 11.76
N MET A 103 12.42 -1.32 11.88
CA MET A 103 13.66 -1.40 11.13
C MET A 103 14.77 -1.92 12.05
N LEU A 104 15.57 -2.86 11.56
CA LEU A 104 16.72 -3.43 12.25
C LEU A 104 17.98 -3.10 11.47
N ALA A 105 18.99 -2.59 12.16
CA ALA A 105 20.34 -2.45 11.64
C ALA A 105 21.21 -3.54 12.29
N ASN A 106 21.60 -4.54 11.49
CA ASN A 106 22.22 -5.75 12.02
C ASN A 106 23.65 -5.54 12.52
N GLU A 107 24.40 -4.63 11.89
CA GLU A 107 25.79 -4.35 12.27
C GLU A 107 25.87 -3.60 13.61
N GLU A 108 24.97 -2.63 13.81
CA GLU A 108 24.91 -1.80 15.00
C GLU A 108 24.06 -2.39 16.13
N GLN A 109 23.33 -3.48 15.84
CA GLN A 109 22.39 -4.13 16.76
C GLN A 109 21.37 -3.17 17.37
N VAL A 110 20.88 -2.25 16.53
CA VAL A 110 19.84 -1.28 16.91
C VAL A 110 18.56 -1.51 16.13
N GLN A 111 17.44 -1.09 16.72
CA GLN A 111 16.14 -1.09 16.07
C GLN A 111 15.47 0.27 16.16
N CYS A 112 14.65 0.60 15.17
CA CYS A 112 13.75 1.74 15.21
C CYS A 112 12.32 1.25 14.96
N LYS A 113 11.38 1.67 15.80
CA LYS A 113 9.95 1.35 15.67
C LYS A 113 9.19 2.60 15.27
N LEU A 114 8.31 2.47 14.29
CA LEU A 114 7.46 3.54 13.78
C LEU A 114 6.02 3.04 13.75
N SER A 115 5.06 3.87 14.13
CA SER A 115 3.65 3.54 13.92
C SER A 115 3.28 3.70 12.44
N THR A 116 2.45 2.81 11.91
CA THR A 116 1.88 2.96 10.57
C THR A 116 1.08 4.25 10.46
N SER A 117 0.41 4.72 11.52
CA SER A 117 -0.32 5.98 11.52
C SER A 117 0.59 7.19 11.32
N ASP A 118 1.81 7.16 11.88
CA ASP A 118 2.76 8.26 11.72
C ASP A 118 3.24 8.37 10.26
N LEU A 119 3.50 7.23 9.62
CA LEU A 119 3.84 7.19 8.19
C LEU A 119 2.70 7.70 7.31
N MET A 120 1.47 7.27 7.60
CA MET A 120 0.26 7.73 6.89
C MET A 120 0.09 9.24 7.03
N ASN A 121 0.15 9.75 8.26
CA ASN A 121 0.02 11.17 8.56
C ASN A 121 1.10 12.00 7.89
N GLN A 122 2.35 11.49 7.81
CA GLN A 122 3.41 12.17 7.09
C GLN A 122 3.12 12.25 5.58
N ALA A 123 2.69 11.16 4.96
CA ALA A 123 2.33 11.17 3.55
C ALA A 123 1.17 12.14 3.26
N VAL A 124 0.16 12.17 4.13
CA VAL A 124 -0.94 13.16 4.04
C VAL A 124 -0.41 14.59 4.13
N ARG A 125 0.44 14.91 5.11
CA ARG A 125 1.05 16.25 5.23
C ARG A 125 1.82 16.67 3.99
N VAL A 126 2.60 15.76 3.40
CA VAL A 126 3.31 16.04 2.15
C VAL A 126 2.31 16.35 1.03
N LYS A 127 1.26 15.53 0.89
CA LYS A 127 0.22 15.72 -0.12
C LYS A 127 -0.52 17.05 0.05
N GLU A 128 -0.87 17.42 1.28
CA GLU A 128 -1.54 18.68 1.61
C GLU A 128 -0.65 19.91 1.41
N SER A 129 0.66 19.78 1.64
CA SER A 129 1.62 20.86 1.43
C SER A 129 1.85 21.19 -0.06
N ALA A 130 1.54 20.26 -0.96
CA ALA A 130 1.65 20.46 -2.40
C ALA A 130 0.41 21.22 -2.94
N THR A 131 0.37 22.52 -2.67
CA THR A 131 -0.80 23.37 -2.97
C THR A 131 -0.87 23.85 -4.42
N THR A 132 0.27 23.91 -5.13
CA THR A 132 0.33 24.36 -6.52
C THR A 132 0.39 23.17 -7.50
N PRO A 133 -0.03 23.34 -8.76
CA PRO A 133 0.09 22.30 -9.79
C PRO A 133 1.53 21.80 -9.97
N GLU A 134 2.52 22.68 -9.94
CA GLU A 134 3.94 22.34 -10.11
C GLU A 134 4.46 21.49 -8.95
N LEU A 135 4.00 21.77 -7.72
CA LEU A 135 4.35 20.95 -6.56
C LEU A 135 3.67 19.58 -6.64
N LYS A 136 2.41 19.52 -7.05
CA LYS A 136 1.69 18.24 -7.23
C LYS A 136 2.35 17.37 -8.28
N GLU A 137 2.77 17.97 -9.38
CA GLU A 137 3.51 17.31 -10.45
C GLU A 137 4.86 16.80 -9.94
N ARG A 138 5.65 17.64 -9.28
CA ARG A 138 6.95 17.25 -8.71
C ARG A 138 6.84 16.08 -7.74
N TRP A 139 5.76 15.99 -6.97
CA TRP A 139 5.53 14.92 -6.02
C TRP A 139 4.85 13.68 -6.63
N GLY A 140 4.40 13.74 -7.89
CA GLY A 140 3.64 12.66 -8.54
C GLY A 140 2.24 12.48 -7.98
N ILE A 141 1.65 13.51 -7.35
CA ILE A 141 0.32 13.44 -6.72
C ILE A 141 -0.79 13.32 -7.77
N SER A 142 -0.58 13.94 -8.92
CA SER A 142 -1.51 13.91 -10.06
C SER A 142 -1.07 12.94 -11.15
N ALA A 143 -0.01 12.15 -10.90
CA ALA A 143 0.52 11.23 -11.88
C ALA A 143 -0.53 10.15 -12.20
N VAL A 144 -0.72 9.88 -13.48
CA VAL A 144 -1.59 8.82 -13.97
C VAL A 144 -0.69 7.82 -14.69
N ALA A 145 -0.80 6.55 -14.33
CA ALA A 145 -0.13 5.51 -15.07
C ALA A 145 -0.99 5.16 -16.29
N GLU A 146 -0.35 5.03 -17.44
CA GLU A 146 -0.94 4.68 -18.72
C GLU A 146 -0.51 3.27 -19.08
N SER A 147 -1.46 2.45 -19.55
CA SER A 147 -1.16 1.11 -20.06
C SER A 147 -0.98 1.20 -21.57
N SER A 148 0.19 0.81 -22.08
CA SER A 148 0.42 0.74 -23.53
C SER A 148 -0.10 -0.57 -24.13
N ASP A 149 -0.09 -1.63 -23.33
CA ASP A 149 -0.73 -2.93 -23.59
C ASP A 149 -1.20 -3.56 -22.27
N ASP A 150 -1.65 -4.82 -22.30
CA ASP A 150 -2.11 -5.54 -21.11
C ASP A 150 -1.01 -5.84 -20.09
N LYS A 151 0.27 -5.58 -20.39
CA LYS A 151 1.42 -5.97 -19.54
C LYS A 151 2.40 -4.84 -19.26
N THR A 152 2.24 -3.68 -19.88
CA THR A 152 3.21 -2.59 -19.83
C THR A 152 2.53 -1.32 -19.36
N TYR A 153 3.11 -0.73 -18.31
CA TYR A 153 2.65 0.51 -17.71
C TYR A 153 3.75 1.56 -17.80
N GLU A 154 3.36 2.77 -18.16
CA GLU A 154 4.23 3.94 -18.15
C GLU A 154 3.65 5.01 -17.22
N LEU A 155 4.53 5.71 -16.50
CA LEU A 155 4.13 6.79 -15.62
C LEU A 155 5.24 7.83 -15.58
N ALA A 156 4.91 9.06 -15.97
CA ALA A 156 5.83 10.20 -15.90
C ALA A 156 5.29 11.23 -14.92
N TYR A 157 6.20 11.83 -14.14
CA TYR A 157 5.90 13.02 -13.35
C TYR A 157 7.17 13.80 -13.03
N GLY A 158 7.13 15.12 -13.19
CA GLY A 158 8.29 15.98 -12.98
C GLY A 158 9.51 15.52 -13.77
N ALA A 159 10.54 15.07 -13.04
CA ALA A 159 11.82 14.59 -13.59
C ALA A 159 11.90 13.05 -13.72
N PHE A 160 10.85 12.33 -13.33
CA PHE A 160 10.85 10.88 -13.22
C PHE A 160 9.98 10.25 -14.30
N HIS A 161 10.48 9.18 -14.91
CA HIS A 161 9.75 8.35 -15.84
C HIS A 161 9.91 6.88 -15.45
N TYR A 162 8.78 6.21 -15.25
CA TYR A 162 8.69 4.78 -14.98
C TYR A 162 8.20 4.06 -16.22
N GLN A 163 8.87 2.96 -16.55
CA GLN A 163 8.37 1.95 -17.47
C GLN A 163 8.38 0.61 -16.73
N THR A 164 7.23 -0.06 -16.67
CA THR A 164 7.07 -1.30 -15.92
C THR A 164 6.48 -2.37 -16.79
N THR A 165 7.15 -3.52 -16.88
CA THR A 165 6.54 -4.73 -17.43
C THR A 165 5.99 -5.57 -16.28
N THR A 166 4.95 -6.34 -16.57
CA THR A 166 4.22 -7.10 -15.54
C THR A 166 4.02 -8.55 -15.96
N GLN A 167 3.70 -9.35 -14.95
CA GLN A 167 3.30 -10.74 -15.08
C GLN A 167 2.00 -10.97 -14.30
N PRO A 168 1.17 -11.96 -14.69
CA PRO A 168 -0.01 -12.33 -13.92
C PRO A 168 0.37 -12.72 -12.48
N ALA A 169 -0.40 -12.23 -11.50
CA ALA A 169 -0.28 -12.73 -10.14
C ALA A 169 -0.89 -14.12 -10.03
N HIS A 170 -0.41 -14.92 -9.08
CA HIS A 170 -1.06 -16.21 -8.78
C HIS A 170 -2.50 -16.04 -8.27
N SER A 171 -2.73 -14.97 -7.51
CA SER A 171 -4.04 -14.57 -7.04
C SER A 171 -4.07 -13.06 -6.83
N ARG A 172 -5.28 -12.50 -6.81
CA ARG A 172 -5.52 -11.10 -6.46
C ARG A 172 -4.93 -10.73 -5.09
N ALA A 173 -4.99 -11.65 -4.13
CA ALA A 173 -4.44 -11.42 -2.79
C ALA A 173 -2.93 -11.17 -2.83
N VAL A 174 -2.18 -11.93 -3.62
CA VAL A 174 -0.73 -11.74 -3.79
C VAL A 174 -0.43 -10.37 -4.42
N ALA A 175 -1.17 -9.98 -5.47
CA ALA A 175 -1.01 -8.68 -6.12
C ALA A 175 -1.25 -7.51 -5.14
N VAL A 176 -2.33 -7.59 -4.36
CA VAL A 176 -2.71 -6.59 -3.36
C VAL A 176 -1.69 -6.50 -2.23
N GLU A 177 -1.24 -7.63 -1.68
CA GLU A 177 -0.25 -7.61 -0.58
C GLU A 177 1.11 -7.09 -1.04
N PHE A 178 1.55 -7.45 -2.25
CA PHE A 178 2.79 -6.91 -2.79
C PHE A 178 2.71 -5.38 -3.03
N ALA A 179 1.61 -4.89 -3.60
CA ALA A 179 1.41 -3.46 -3.77
C ALA A 179 1.36 -2.72 -2.42
N ARG A 180 0.69 -3.29 -1.41
CA ARG A 180 0.68 -2.73 -0.05
C ARG A 180 2.07 -2.64 0.55
N PHE A 181 2.89 -3.69 0.40
CA PHE A 181 4.29 -3.67 0.82
C PHE A 181 5.07 -2.55 0.12
N ALA A 182 4.97 -2.46 -1.21
CA ALA A 182 5.68 -1.45 -1.99
C ALA A 182 5.27 -0.02 -1.61
N ASP A 183 4.01 0.20 -1.28
CA ASP A 183 3.49 1.48 -0.78
C ASP A 183 4.03 1.82 0.61
N TRP A 184 4.15 0.85 1.52
CA TRP A 184 4.78 1.06 2.80
C TRP A 184 6.26 1.44 2.66
N ALA A 185 6.98 0.79 1.75
CA ALA A 185 8.36 1.16 1.44
C ALA A 185 8.44 2.60 0.90
N CYS A 186 7.52 3.01 0.02
CA CYS A 186 7.44 4.39 -0.48
C CYS A 186 7.20 5.40 0.66
N ARG A 187 6.27 5.10 1.57
CA ARG A 187 5.96 5.97 2.73
C ARG A 187 7.13 6.07 3.71
N LEU A 188 7.82 4.96 3.96
CA LEU A 188 9.00 4.94 4.81
C LEU A 188 10.12 5.80 4.23
N ASN A 189 10.30 5.75 2.91
CA ASN A 189 11.28 6.56 2.19
C ASN A 189 11.02 8.07 2.30
N ILE A 190 9.77 8.51 2.48
CA ILE A 190 9.46 9.92 2.79
C ILE A 190 10.13 10.35 4.10
N LEU A 191 9.99 9.53 5.16
CA LEU A 191 10.56 9.84 6.47
C LEU A 191 12.09 9.79 6.45
N ARG A 192 12.65 8.83 5.70
CA ARG A 192 14.11 8.67 5.52
C ARG A 192 14.71 9.65 4.51
N LYS A 193 13.87 10.36 3.75
CA LYS A 193 14.26 11.26 2.64
C LYS A 193 15.11 10.55 1.58
N LEU A 194 14.69 9.35 1.20
CA LEU A 194 15.38 8.50 0.23
C LEU A 194 14.57 8.36 -1.06
N GLY A 195 15.25 8.28 -2.19
CA GLY A 195 14.64 7.92 -3.47
C GLY A 195 13.69 8.98 -4.05
N PRO A 196 12.95 8.60 -5.10
CA PRO A 196 12.01 9.48 -5.78
C PRO A 196 10.78 9.78 -4.91
N PRO A 197 10.03 10.85 -5.22
CA PRO A 197 8.74 11.12 -4.60
C PRO A 197 7.79 9.91 -4.69
N PRO A 198 7.04 9.61 -3.61
CA PRO A 198 6.37 8.32 -3.46
C PRO A 198 5.11 8.17 -4.33
N PHE A 199 4.37 9.25 -4.58
CA PHE A 199 2.96 9.14 -4.98
C PHE A 199 2.78 8.58 -6.39
N GLY A 200 3.67 8.93 -7.32
CA GLY A 200 3.62 8.36 -8.67
C GLY A 200 3.84 6.84 -8.65
N ARG A 201 4.79 6.37 -7.83
CA ARG A 201 5.03 4.93 -7.67
C ARG A 201 3.87 4.21 -6.99
N MET A 202 3.23 4.84 -6.00
CA MET A 202 2.05 4.27 -5.33
C MET A 202 0.88 4.12 -6.30
N THR A 203 0.59 5.14 -7.12
CA THR A 203 -0.44 5.04 -8.18
C THR A 203 -0.14 3.90 -9.14
N LEU A 204 1.12 3.76 -9.56
CA LEU A 204 1.54 2.67 -10.43
C LEU A 204 1.32 1.29 -9.79
N ASN A 205 1.70 1.11 -8.51
CA ASN A 205 1.48 -0.13 -7.78
C ASN A 205 -0.02 -0.47 -7.68
N GLU A 206 -0.87 0.52 -7.40
CA GLU A 206 -2.33 0.36 -7.30
C GLU A 206 -2.93 -0.11 -8.63
N GLN A 207 -2.53 0.48 -9.75
CA GLN A 207 -3.02 0.07 -11.07
C GLN A 207 -2.62 -1.36 -11.42
N ILE A 208 -1.35 -1.72 -11.21
CA ILE A 208 -0.86 -3.08 -11.47
C ILE A 208 -1.62 -4.11 -10.62
N ALA A 209 -1.84 -3.82 -9.34
CA ALA A 209 -2.59 -4.72 -8.46
C ALA A 209 -4.08 -4.80 -8.82
N ALA A 210 -4.69 -3.69 -9.28
CA ALA A 210 -6.08 -3.67 -9.72
C ALA A 210 -6.32 -4.61 -10.92
N ALA A 211 -5.30 -4.77 -11.78
CA ALA A 211 -5.27 -5.69 -12.91
C ALA A 211 -4.88 -7.14 -12.52
N ASP A 212 -4.78 -7.48 -11.24
CA ASP A 212 -4.33 -8.78 -10.73
C ASP A 212 -2.92 -9.18 -11.24
N GLN A 213 -2.03 -8.19 -11.35
CA GLN A 213 -0.67 -8.37 -11.84
C GLN A 213 0.39 -8.09 -10.77
N LEU A 214 1.61 -8.53 -11.06
CA LEU A 214 2.84 -8.21 -10.32
C LEU A 214 3.84 -7.56 -11.27
N PRO A 215 4.71 -6.65 -10.80
CA PRO A 215 5.79 -6.15 -11.63
C PRO A 215 6.74 -7.30 -11.96
N GLN A 216 7.19 -7.38 -13.20
CA GLN A 216 8.25 -8.27 -13.64
C GLN A 216 9.58 -7.49 -13.73
N SER A 217 9.54 -6.30 -14.31
CA SER A 217 10.65 -5.36 -14.32
C SER A 217 10.16 -3.92 -14.23
N VAL A 218 10.99 -3.05 -13.65
CA VAL A 218 10.76 -1.61 -13.57
C VAL A 218 12.03 -0.92 -14.02
N THR A 219 11.89 0.00 -14.96
CA THR A 219 12.92 0.98 -15.31
C THR A 219 12.46 2.33 -14.80
N LEU A 220 13.29 2.98 -14.00
CA LEU A 220 13.13 4.36 -13.54
C LEU A 220 14.21 5.21 -14.17
N THR A 221 13.83 6.15 -15.02
CA THR A 221 14.71 7.18 -15.56
C THR A 221 14.49 8.48 -14.80
N TYR A 222 15.56 9.06 -14.28
CA TYR A 222 15.59 10.36 -13.62
C TYR A 222 16.39 11.36 -14.45
N LYS A 223 15.75 12.46 -14.84
CA LYS A 223 16.37 13.54 -15.62
C LYS A 223 16.65 14.75 -14.75
N SER A 224 17.91 15.16 -14.72
CA SER A 224 18.39 16.31 -13.95
C SER A 224 19.23 17.23 -14.83
N ASP A 225 19.55 18.43 -14.33
CA ASP A 225 20.49 19.34 -15.00
C ASP A 225 21.88 18.71 -15.17
N SER A 226 22.26 17.77 -14.30
CA SER A 226 23.51 17.02 -14.35
C SER A 226 23.51 15.83 -15.33
N GLY A 227 22.36 15.51 -15.93
CA GLY A 227 22.21 14.38 -16.84
C GLY A 227 21.07 13.45 -16.50
N GLU A 228 21.05 12.33 -17.20
CA GLU A 228 20.06 11.26 -17.05
C GLU A 228 20.69 10.08 -16.29
N GLN A 229 19.94 9.51 -15.35
CA GLN A 229 20.30 8.29 -14.64
C GLN A 229 19.16 7.29 -14.74
N THR A 230 19.47 6.04 -15.05
CA THR A 230 18.48 4.96 -15.12
C THR A 230 18.76 3.87 -14.09
N PHE A 231 17.69 3.48 -13.41
CA PHE A 231 17.66 2.39 -12.45
C PHE A 231 16.77 1.29 -12.98
N HIS A 232 17.21 0.06 -12.84
CA HIS A 232 16.46 -1.13 -13.22
C HIS A 232 16.20 -1.99 -11.99
N SER A 233 14.96 -2.45 -11.83
CA SER A 233 14.56 -3.44 -10.85
C SER A 233 13.96 -4.64 -11.55
N THR A 234 14.37 -5.85 -11.17
CA THR A 234 13.73 -7.11 -11.59
C THR A 234 13.16 -7.83 -10.38
N TYR A 235 12.05 -8.54 -10.61
CA TYR A 235 11.25 -9.16 -9.55
C TYR A 235 11.05 -10.64 -9.85
N GLU A 236 11.29 -11.48 -8.85
CA GLU A 236 11.02 -12.92 -8.92
C GLU A 236 10.12 -13.31 -7.75
N PHE A 237 9.09 -14.10 -8.01
CA PHE A 237 8.09 -14.49 -7.00
C PHE A 237 8.02 -16.01 -6.84
N THR A 238 7.81 -16.48 -5.62
CA THR A 238 7.59 -17.90 -5.32
C THR A 238 6.52 -18.04 -4.23
N LEU A 239 5.57 -18.95 -4.43
CA LEU A 239 4.36 -19.09 -3.61
C LEU A 239 4.54 -19.97 -2.39
N ASP A 240 5.69 -19.87 -1.74
CA ASP A 240 6.00 -20.60 -0.51
C ASP A 240 7.22 -19.98 0.17
N LEU A 241 7.35 -20.28 1.46
CA LEU A 241 8.55 -19.99 2.25
C LEU A 241 9.38 -21.26 2.44
N THR A 242 10.68 -21.16 2.18
CA THR A 242 11.61 -22.25 2.48
C THR A 242 11.89 -22.35 3.98
N ASP A 243 12.46 -23.47 4.44
CA ASP A 243 12.90 -23.57 5.84
C ASP A 243 13.98 -22.55 6.20
N ALA A 244 14.78 -22.12 5.22
CA ALA A 244 15.75 -21.04 5.42
C ALA A 244 15.05 -19.69 5.63
N ASP A 245 13.95 -19.45 4.93
CA ASP A 245 13.13 -18.24 5.08
C ASP A 245 12.46 -18.20 6.47
N LYS A 246 11.90 -19.33 6.92
CA LYS A 246 11.33 -19.45 8.27
C LYS A 246 12.35 -19.20 9.38
N ARG A 247 13.56 -19.76 9.26
CA ARG A 247 14.66 -19.48 10.21
C ARG A 247 15.09 -18.01 10.22
N ARG A 248 15.02 -17.32 9.07
CA ARG A 248 15.30 -15.88 9.00
C ARG A 248 14.24 -15.08 9.75
N ILE A 249 12.96 -15.44 9.60
CA ILE A 249 11.84 -14.83 10.33
C ILE A 249 12.03 -15.02 11.84
N GLU A 250 12.26 -16.25 12.30
CA GLU A 250 12.51 -16.55 13.72
C GLU A 250 13.68 -15.73 14.29
N SER A 251 14.79 -15.65 13.56
CA SER A 251 15.95 -14.83 13.96
C SER A 251 15.61 -13.35 14.06
N VAL A 252 14.81 -12.81 13.14
CA VAL A 252 14.37 -11.41 13.18
C VAL A 252 13.46 -11.16 14.37
N GLN A 253 12.54 -12.07 14.68
CA GLN A 253 11.67 -11.95 15.85
C GLN A 253 12.47 -11.90 17.16
N GLU A 254 13.54 -12.70 17.29
CA GLU A 254 14.47 -12.60 18.41
C GLU A 254 15.18 -11.24 18.47
N LYS A 255 15.65 -10.75 17.32
CA LYS A 255 16.34 -9.44 17.22
C LYS A 255 15.43 -8.27 17.59
N ILE A 256 14.16 -8.29 17.19
CA ILE A 256 13.17 -7.26 17.60
C ILE A 256 13.07 -7.17 19.13
N ASN A 257 13.27 -8.26 19.86
CA ASN A 257 13.20 -8.27 21.32
C ASN A 257 14.51 -7.91 22.01
N THR A 258 15.65 -8.07 21.33
CA THR A 258 17.00 -7.96 21.92
C THR A 258 17.77 -6.72 21.49
N TYR A 259 17.52 -6.20 20.29
CA TYR A 259 18.20 -5.01 19.78
C TYR A 259 17.82 -3.76 20.55
N ARG A 260 18.79 -2.87 20.75
CA ARG A 260 18.57 -1.61 21.45
C ARG A 260 17.70 -0.69 20.60
N GLU A 261 16.60 -0.21 21.17
CA GLU A 261 15.73 0.75 20.49
C GLU A 261 16.38 2.13 20.39
N VAL A 262 16.35 2.74 19.21
CA VAL A 262 16.85 4.08 18.91
C VAL A 262 15.80 4.89 18.13
N PRO A 263 15.76 6.22 18.29
CA PRO A 263 14.89 7.06 17.47
C PRO A 263 15.32 7.04 16.00
N LEU A 264 14.39 7.33 15.08
CA LEU A 264 14.65 7.33 13.63
C LEU A 264 15.89 8.15 13.22
N LYS A 265 16.12 9.29 13.87
CA LYS A 265 17.29 10.16 13.60
C LYS A 265 18.63 9.50 13.94
N ALA A 266 18.64 8.51 14.83
CA ALA A 266 19.81 7.76 15.24
C ALA A 266 19.88 6.36 14.59
N PHE A 267 18.91 6.02 13.72
CA PHE A 267 18.96 4.82 12.91
C PHE A 267 19.85 5.07 11.68
N PRO A 268 20.75 4.13 11.32
CA PRO A 268 21.68 4.31 10.20
C PRO A 268 21.02 4.34 8.81
#